data_AF-A0A662RXS7-F1
#
_entry.id   AF-A0A662RXS7-F1
#
_cell.length_a   1.000
_cell.length_b   1.000
_cell.length_c   1.000
_cell.angle_alpha   90.00
_cell.angle_beta   90.00
_cell.angle_gamma   90.00
#
_symmetry.space_group_name_H-M   'P 1'
#
loop_
_entity.id
_entity.type
_entity.pdbx_description
1 polymer ?
#
loop_
_entity_poly.entity_id
_entity_poly.type
_entity_poly.pdbx_seq_one_letter_code
_entity_poly.pdbx_strand_id
1 'polypeptide(L)'
;MAKKDALLFFRSRSTLFWTLAFPLVMMLLFSAIFGGQGGSMYDVALVDRDGGQLARVFAEALNSTDLFNLHRFDDLEAAKEAVKLGREDLVGLLVIPPGFTENLTSGREARSQFFVREGSPQT
;
A
#
# COMPACT_ATOMS: atom_id res chain seq x y z
N MET A 1 -46.98 -12.14 -27.10
CA MET A 1 -46.05 -13.29 -26.99
C MET A 1 -45.07 -13.09 -25.82
N ALA A 2 -44.47 -11.91 -25.64
CA ALA A 2 -43.54 -11.58 -24.56
C ALA A 2 -43.96 -11.90 -23.09
N LYS A 3 -45.26 -11.83 -22.74
CA LYS A 3 -45.74 -12.08 -21.37
C LYS A 3 -45.59 -13.55 -20.94
N LYS A 4 -45.69 -14.47 -21.91
CA LYS A 4 -45.64 -15.92 -21.68
C LYS A 4 -44.22 -16.38 -21.37
N ASP A 5 -43.24 -15.76 -22.03
CA ASP A 5 -41.82 -16.07 -21.88
C ASP A 5 -41.27 -15.57 -20.54
N ALA A 6 -41.71 -14.39 -20.09
CA ALA A 6 -41.38 -13.88 -18.75
C ALA A 6 -41.90 -14.81 -17.64
N LEU A 7 -43.12 -15.32 -17.77
CA LEU A 7 -43.70 -16.26 -16.79
C LEU A 7 -43.01 -17.62 -16.79
N LEU A 8 -42.54 -18.10 -17.95
CA LEU A 8 -41.73 -19.31 -18.05
C LEU A 8 -40.36 -19.13 -17.38
N PHE A 9 -39.75 -17.95 -17.54
CA PHE A 9 -38.50 -17.56 -16.85
C PHE A 9 -38.67 -17.52 -15.33
N PHE A 10 -39.83 -17.05 -14.84
CA PHE A 10 -40.16 -17.05 -13.41
C PHE A 10 -40.50 -18.43 -12.81
N ARG A 11 -40.77 -19.43 -13.66
CA ARG A 11 -41.14 -20.78 -13.21
C ARG A 11 -39.93 -21.70 -12.99
N SER A 12 -38.78 -21.39 -13.59
CA SER A 12 -37.52 -22.08 -13.30
C SER A 12 -36.80 -21.42 -12.13
N ARG A 13 -37.29 -21.69 -10.91
CA ARG A 13 -36.71 -21.19 -9.64
C ARG A 13 -35.19 -21.41 -9.54
N SER A 14 -34.69 -22.49 -10.14
CA SER A 14 -33.25 -22.81 -10.21
C SER A 14 -32.46 -21.84 -11.10
N THR A 15 -33.00 -21.46 -12.25
CA THR A 15 -32.34 -20.50 -13.16
C THR A 15 -32.28 -19.11 -12.55
N LEU A 16 -33.40 -18.63 -12.00
CA LEU A 16 -33.46 -17.36 -11.30
C LEU A 16 -32.51 -17.29 -10.10
N PHE A 17 -32.41 -18.38 -9.34
CA PHE A 17 -31.45 -18.48 -8.25
C PHE A 17 -30.01 -18.34 -8.76
N TRP A 18 -29.61 -19.09 -9.79
CA TRP A 18 -28.25 -19.00 -10.33
C TRP A 18 -27.94 -17.65 -10.98
N THR A 19 -28.89 -17.05 -11.70
CA THR A 19 -28.71 -15.74 -12.34
C THR A 19 -28.51 -14.62 -11.32
N LEU A 20 -29.05 -14.73 -10.10
CA LEU A 20 -28.85 -13.75 -9.04
C LEU A 20 -27.70 -14.10 -8.08
N ALA A 21 -27.58 -15.37 -7.71
CA ALA A 21 -26.55 -15.85 -6.79
C ALA A 21 -25.16 -15.75 -7.40
N PHE A 22 -24.98 -16.08 -8.69
CA PHE A 22 -23.66 -16.06 -9.32
C PHE A 22 -23.03 -14.66 -9.35
N PRO A 23 -23.72 -13.59 -9.78
CA PRO A 23 -23.19 -12.23 -9.69
C PRO A 23 -22.84 -11.81 -8.26
N LEU A 24 -23.67 -12.18 -7.27
CA LEU A 24 -23.39 -11.85 -5.86
C LEU A 24 -22.16 -12.58 -5.33
N VAL A 25 -22.00 -13.86 -5.66
CA VAL A 25 -20.79 -14.63 -5.32
C VAL A 25 -19.57 -14.04 -6.01
N MET A 26 -19.67 -13.66 -7.28
CA MET A 26 -18.57 -12.97 -7.99
C MET A 26 -18.20 -11.64 -7.32
N MET A 27 -19.17 -10.82 -6.92
CA MET A 27 -18.91 -9.59 -6.16
C MET A 27 -18.19 -9.87 -4.84
N LEU A 28 -18.63 -10.90 -4.10
CA LEU A 28 -17.97 -11.31 -2.86
C LEU A 28 -16.53 -11.80 -3.09
N LEU A 29 -16.30 -12.60 -4.13
CA LEU A 29 -14.96 -13.09 -4.45
C LEU A 29 -14.03 -11.96 -4.87
N PHE A 30 -14.49 -11.05 -5.73
CA PHE A 30 -13.70 -9.88 -6.10
C PHE A 30 -13.45 -8.97 -4.89
N SER A 31 -14.43 -8.79 -4.01
CA SER A 31 -14.23 -8.07 -2.75
C SER A 31 -13.28 -8.79 -1.80
N ALA A 32 -13.26 -10.11 -1.76
CA ALA A 32 -12.36 -10.88 -0.90
C ALA A 32 -10.92 -10.87 -1.41
N ILE A 33 -10.73 -10.91 -2.74
CA ILE A 33 -9.42 -10.89 -3.39
C ILE A 33 -8.85 -9.47 -3.46
N PHE A 34 -9.67 -8.48 -3.83
CA PHE A 34 -9.24 -7.11 -4.13
C PHE A 34 -9.73 -6.06 -3.11
N GLY A 35 -10.75 -6.35 -2.31
CA GLY A 35 -11.33 -5.37 -1.38
C GLY A 35 -10.43 -4.98 -0.22
N GLY A 36 -9.39 -5.78 0.08
CA GLY A 36 -8.32 -5.40 1.01
C GLY A 36 -7.23 -4.52 0.39
N GLN A 37 -7.20 -4.37 -0.95
CA GLN A 37 -6.13 -3.69 -1.68
C GLN A 37 -6.42 -2.20 -1.94
N GLY A 38 -7.59 -1.70 -1.52
CA GLY A 38 -8.08 -0.34 -1.80
C GLY A 38 -7.71 0.74 -0.76
N GLY A 39 -6.84 0.44 0.20
CA GLY A 39 -6.46 1.36 1.26
C GLY A 39 -5.28 0.87 2.10
N SER A 40 -4.42 0.04 1.53
CA SER A 40 -3.24 -0.47 2.21
C SER A 40 -2.19 0.63 2.29
N MET A 41 -1.97 1.17 3.49
CA MET A 41 -0.75 1.91 3.81
C MET A 41 0.45 1.14 3.24
N TYR A 42 1.35 1.83 2.55
CA TYR A 42 2.59 1.24 2.08
C TYR A 42 3.54 1.10 3.26
N ASP A 43 3.87 -0.12 3.65
CA ASP A 43 4.90 -0.40 4.64
C ASP A 43 6.28 -0.03 4.07
N VAL A 44 6.94 0.95 4.68
CA VAL A 44 8.23 1.48 4.22
C VAL A 44 9.21 1.51 5.38
N ALA A 45 10.40 0.96 5.16
CA ALA A 45 11.49 1.03 6.13
C ALA A 45 12.05 2.46 6.17
N LEU A 46 12.28 3.00 7.36
CA LEU A 46 12.85 4.33 7.58
C LEU A 46 14.15 4.22 8.37
N VAL A 47 15.24 4.78 7.84
CA VAL A 47 16.51 4.93 8.53
C VAL A 47 16.83 6.42 8.62
N ASP A 48 16.80 6.97 9.84
CA ASP A 48 17.16 8.37 10.12
C ASP A 48 18.61 8.45 10.62
N ARG A 49 19.49 9.04 9.80
CA ARG A 49 20.90 9.30 10.15
C ARG A 49 21.17 10.76 10.52
N ASP A 50 20.16 11.62 10.48
CA ASP A 50 20.26 13.03 10.84
C ASP A 50 19.93 13.27 12.31
N GLY A 51 18.83 12.69 12.80
CA GLY A 51 18.34 12.85 14.18
C GLY A 51 17.83 14.27 14.51
N GLY A 52 17.83 15.18 13.54
CA GLY A 52 17.39 16.56 13.69
C GLY A 52 15.87 16.71 13.81
N GLN A 53 15.42 17.91 14.16
CA GLN A 53 14.00 18.20 14.33
C GLN A 53 13.24 18.12 12.99
N LEU A 54 13.86 18.55 11.89
CA LEU A 54 13.22 18.55 10.58
C LEU A 54 13.09 17.15 9.99
N ALA A 55 14.07 16.27 10.23
CA ALA A 55 14.00 14.85 9.88
C ALA A 55 12.80 14.16 10.56
N ARG A 56 12.58 14.44 11.85
CA ARG A 56 11.43 13.94 12.61
C ARG A 56 10.09 14.46 12.09
N VAL A 57 9.98 15.76 11.85
CA VAL A 57 8.77 16.37 11.29
C VAL A 57 8.46 15.81 9.90
N PHE A 58 9.48 15.57 9.07
CA PHE A 58 9.31 14.95 7.76
C PHE A 58 8.77 13.52 7.88
N ALA A 59 9.34 12.69 8.76
CA ALA A 59 8.84 11.34 9.00
C ALA A 59 7.41 11.33 9.56
N GLU A 60 7.09 12.22 10.49
CA GLU A 60 5.73 12.37 11.03
C GLU A 60 4.73 12.83 9.97
N ALA A 61 5.12 13.77 9.12
CA ALA A 61 4.29 14.26 8.02
C ALA A 61 3.98 13.16 6.98
N LEU A 62 4.92 12.25 6.72
CA LEU A 62 4.70 11.09 5.86
C LEU A 62 3.74 10.09 6.51
N ASN A 63 3.92 9.80 7.80
CA ASN A 63 3.07 8.87 8.53
C ASN A 63 1.64 9.40 8.73
N SER A 64 1.44 10.72 8.79
CA SER A 64 0.11 11.34 8.96
C SER A 64 -0.73 11.40 7.68
N THR A 65 -0.17 11.02 6.53
CA THR A 65 -0.93 10.95 5.27
C THR A 65 -1.90 9.76 5.20
N ASP A 66 -1.81 8.83 6.14
CA ASP A 66 -2.47 7.51 6.11
C ASP A 66 -2.17 6.68 4.83
N LEU A 67 -1.16 7.08 4.05
CA LEU A 67 -0.70 6.37 2.85
C LEU A 67 0.52 5.50 3.11
N PHE A 68 1.28 5.77 4.17
CA PHE A 68 2.53 5.08 4.49
C PHE A 68 2.53 4.63 5.94
N ASN A 69 3.02 3.41 6.19
CA ASN A 69 3.33 2.91 7.51
C ASN A 69 4.86 2.83 7.64
N LEU A 70 5.45 3.72 8.44
CA LEU A 70 6.91 3.83 8.53
C LEU A 70 7.47 2.95 9.64
N HIS A 71 8.26 1.94 9.25
CA HIS A 71 8.97 1.04 10.16
C HIS A 71 10.38 1.58 10.40
N ARG A 72 10.70 2.02 11.62
CA ARG A 72 12.03 2.57 11.93
C ARG A 72 13.07 1.46 12.10
N PHE A 73 14.22 1.65 11.48
CA PHE A 73 15.41 0.81 11.62
C PHE A 73 16.61 1.66 12.04
N ASP A 74 17.38 1.16 13.01
CA ASP A 74 18.61 1.82 13.46
C ASP A 74 19.79 1.54 12.52
N ASP A 75 19.80 0.37 11.88
CA ASP A 75 20.86 -0.04 10.96
C ASP A 75 20.38 -0.10 9.50
N LEU A 76 21.22 0.44 8.61
CA LEU A 76 20.90 0.52 7.18
C LEU A 76 20.96 -0.84 6.49
N GLU A 77 21.91 -1.69 6.87
CA GLU A 77 22.08 -3.00 6.22
C GLU A 77 20.95 -3.94 6.64
N ALA A 78 20.56 -3.92 7.92
CA ALA A 78 19.38 -4.61 8.42
C ALA A 78 18.09 -4.16 7.69
N ALA A 79 17.91 -2.85 7.49
CA ALA A 79 16.75 -2.32 6.77
C ALA A 79 16.73 -2.75 5.29
N LYS A 80 17.90 -2.70 4.62
CA LYS A 80 18.03 -3.18 3.23
C LYS A 80 17.71 -4.66 3.12
N GLU A 81 18.21 -5.50 4.03
CA GLU A 81 17.89 -6.92 4.04
C GLU A 81 16.40 -7.17 4.28
N ALA A 82 15.79 -6.47 5.24
CA ALA A 82 14.36 -6.60 5.54
C ALA A 82 13.49 -6.29 4.32
N VAL A 83 13.79 -5.19 3.61
CA VAL A 83 13.09 -4.81 2.36
C VAL A 83 13.32 -5.84 1.27
N LYS A 84 14.57 -6.28 1.04
CA LYS A 84 14.89 -7.30 0.02
C LYS A 84 14.15 -8.62 0.25
N LEU A 85 14.06 -9.05 1.51
CA LEU A 85 13.38 -10.28 1.91
C LEU A 85 11.86 -10.12 1.97
N GLY A 86 11.34 -8.90 1.84
CA GLY A 86 9.91 -8.59 1.98
C GLY A 86 9.35 -8.95 3.34
N ARG A 87 10.16 -8.77 4.39
CA ARG A 87 9.66 -8.89 5.77
C ARG A 87 8.63 -7.79 6.00
N GLU A 88 7.53 -8.12 6.69
CA GLU A 88 6.50 -7.15 7.07
C GLU A 88 5.89 -6.40 5.87
N ASP A 89 5.84 -7.05 4.70
CA ASP A 89 5.31 -6.48 3.45
C ASP A 89 6.00 -5.18 3.00
N LEU A 90 7.20 -4.90 3.51
CA LEU A 90 7.96 -3.70 3.20
C LEU A 90 8.19 -3.57 1.68
N VAL A 91 7.75 -2.44 1.11
CA VAL A 91 7.85 -2.16 -0.33
C VAL A 91 9.09 -1.33 -0.71
N GLY A 92 9.69 -0.65 0.26
CA GLY A 92 10.85 0.21 0.04
C GLY A 92 11.55 0.66 1.31
N LEU A 93 12.66 1.36 1.13
CA LEU A 93 13.50 1.94 2.18
C LEU A 93 13.73 3.43 1.91
N LEU A 94 13.35 4.26 2.86
CA LEU A 94 13.63 5.68 2.94
C LEU A 94 14.83 5.94 3.87
N VAL A 95 15.88 6.57 3.33
CA VAL A 95 17.07 6.94 4.10
C VAL A 95 17.16 8.46 4.19
N ILE A 96 17.13 8.98 5.42
CA ILE A 96 17.42 10.39 5.70
C ILE A 96 18.91 10.51 6.01
N PRO A 97 19.71 11.16 5.15
CA PRO A 97 21.15 11.27 5.36
C PRO A 97 21.51 12.28 6.47
N PRO A 98 22.71 12.18 7.06
CA PRO A 98 23.17 13.20 8.00
C PRO A 98 23.25 14.58 7.33
N GLY A 99 22.91 15.63 8.08
CA GLY A 99 22.91 17.01 7.58
C GLY A 99 21.64 17.39 6.81
N PHE A 100 20.60 16.56 6.82
CA PHE A 100 19.31 16.85 6.21
C PHE A 100 18.67 18.10 6.84
N THR A 101 18.61 18.17 8.16
CA THR A 101 18.06 19.34 8.87
C THR A 101 18.93 20.58 8.63
N GLU A 102 20.25 20.45 8.67
CA GLU A 102 21.18 21.56 8.45
C GLU A 102 21.08 22.11 7.02
N ASN A 103 20.99 21.25 6.01
CA ASN A 103 20.87 21.69 4.62
C ASN A 103 19.56 22.44 4.38
N LEU A 104 18.43 21.92 4.88
CA LEU A 104 17.13 22.57 4.72
C LEU A 104 17.05 23.92 5.45
N THR A 105 17.62 24.02 6.66
CA THR A 105 17.67 25.28 7.42
C THR A 105 18.62 26.31 6.82
N SER A 106 19.64 25.88 6.08
CA SER A 106 20.61 26.75 5.39
C SER A 106 20.22 27.09 3.94
N GLY A 107 19.02 26.70 3.49
CA GLY A 107 18.56 26.94 2.11
C GLY A 107 19.30 26.12 1.05
N ARG A 108 19.99 25.05 1.46
CA ARG A 108 20.66 24.07 0.59
C ARG A 108 19.73 22.91 0.30
N GLU A 109 19.88 22.30 -0.88
CA GLU A 109 19.09 21.13 -1.28
C GLU A 109 19.42 19.92 -0.40
N ALA A 110 18.41 19.30 0.22
CA ALA A 110 18.56 18.06 0.96
C ALA A 110 18.08 16.88 0.10
N ARG A 111 18.99 15.94 -0.19
CA ARG A 111 18.72 14.80 -1.06
C ARG A 111 18.42 13.55 -0.23
N SER A 112 17.16 13.11 -0.19
CA SER A 112 16.77 11.82 0.38
C SER A 112 16.96 10.70 -0.65
N GLN A 113 17.49 9.55 -0.22
CA GLN A 113 17.62 8.36 -1.08
C GLN A 113 16.47 7.40 -0.79
N PHE A 114 15.80 6.95 -1.86
CA PHE A 114 14.72 5.98 -1.78
C PHE A 114 15.11 4.72 -2.55
N PHE A 115 15.16 3.58 -1.86
CA PHE A 115 15.46 2.27 -2.45
C PHE A 115 14.15 1.48 -2.55
N VAL A 116 13.76 1.09 -3.76
CA VAL A 116 12.57 0.26 -4.03
C VAL A 116 13.00 -1.18 -4.24
N ARG A 117 12.24 -2.14 -3.70
CA ARG A 117 12.45 -3.56 -4.02
C ARG A 117 12.07 -3.82 -5.47
N GLU A 118 13.05 -4.22 -6.28
CA GLU A 118 12.81 -4.66 -7.65
C GLU A 118 12.01 -5.99 -7.63
N GLY A 119 10.75 -5.94 -8.09
CA GLY A 119 9.78 -7.04 -7.99
C GLY A 119 8.44 -6.66 -7.33
N SER A 120 8.25 -5.42 -6.86
CA SER A 120 6.92 -4.90 -6.57
C SER A 120 6.12 -4.73 -7.87
N PRO A 121 4.92 -5.30 -8.00
CA PRO A 121 4.10 -5.16 -9.21
C PRO A 121 3.65 -3.70 -9.33
N GLN A 122 4.38 -2.95 -10.15
CA GLN A 122 4.00 -1.63 -10.62
C GLN A 122 4.18 -1.55 -12.14
N THR A 123 3.67 -2.58 -12.83
CA THR A 123 3.28 -2.58 -14.26
C THR A 123 2.15 -3.56 -14.47
#